data_AF-A0A9P0H6X0-F1
#
_entry.id   AF-A0A9P0H6X0-F1
#
_cell.length_a   1.000
_cell.length_b   1.000
_cell.length_c   1.000
_cell.angle_alpha   90.00
_cell.angle_beta   90.00
_cell.angle_gamma   90.00
#
_symmetry.space_group_name_H-M   'P 1'
#
loop_
_entity.id
_entity.type
_entity.pdbx_description
1 polymer ?
#
loop_
_entity_poly.entity_id
_entity_poly.type
_entity_poly.pdbx_seq_one_letter_code
_entity_poly.pdbx_strand_id
1 'polypeptide(L)'
;MSLEQKFQQAAEKVKSGLSKRPSDNELLDLYGLFKQATVGDVNTAKPGALDLKGKYKWESWEKRKGMTKEEAMEKYISMVEELVAKYA
;
A
#
# COMPACT_ATOMS: atom_id res chain seq x y z
N MET A 1 -10.91 -17.11 -7.04
CA MET A 1 -10.27 -15.83 -7.36
C MET A 1 -8.77 -15.96 -7.16
N SER A 2 -7.99 -15.53 -8.15
CA SER A 2 -6.53 -15.44 -8.05
C SER A 2 -6.10 -14.37 -7.04
N LEU A 3 -4.84 -14.42 -6.60
CA LEU A 3 -4.26 -13.42 -5.70
C LEU A 3 -4.36 -12.01 -6.29
N GLU A 4 -4.04 -11.85 -7.58
CA GLU A 4 -4.16 -10.57 -8.30
C GLU A 4 -5.60 -10.05 -8.33
N GLN A 5 -6.58 -10.93 -8.55
CA GLN A 5 -8.00 -10.54 -8.51
C GLN A 5 -8.41 -10.07 -7.12
N LYS A 6 -7.99 -10.76 -6.06
CA LYS A 6 -8.25 -10.34 -4.67
C LYS A 6 -7.58 -9.01 -4.35
N PHE A 7 -6.34 -8.81 -4.81
CA PHE A 7 -5.61 -7.56 -4.65
C PHE A 7 -6.29 -6.38 -5.34
N GLN A 8 -6.74 -6.57 -6.59
CA GLN A 8 -7.51 -5.55 -7.31
C GLN A 8 -8.80 -5.20 -6.59
N GLN A 9 -9.54 -6.20 -6.10
CA GLN A 9 -10.75 -5.95 -5.31
C GLN A 9 -10.46 -5.22 -4.00
N ALA A 10 -9.39 -5.57 -3.29
CA ALA A 10 -8.96 -4.86 -2.10
C ALA A 10 -8.62 -3.40 -2.42
N ALA A 11 -7.93 -3.14 -3.53
CA ALA A 11 -7.57 -1.79 -3.95
C ALA A 11 -8.82 -0.93 -4.26
N GLU A 12 -9.85 -1.52 -4.85
CA GLU A 12 -11.14 -0.84 -5.06
C GLU A 12 -11.89 -0.62 -3.73
N LYS A 13 -11.90 -1.61 -2.82
CA LYS A 13 -12.51 -1.47 -1.48
C LYS A 13 -11.90 -0.32 -0.67
N VAL A 14 -10.59 -0.08 -0.75
CA VAL A 14 -9.96 1.07 -0.08
C VAL A 14 -10.49 2.39 -0.65
N LYS A 15 -10.73 2.47 -1.96
CA LYS A 15 -11.20 3.71 -2.61
C LYS A 15 -12.66 4.01 -2.29
N SER A 16 -13.51 2.99 -2.23
CA SER A 16 -14.97 3.17 -2.15
C SER A 16 -15.62 2.71 -0.85
N GLY A 17 -14.94 1.88 -0.06
CA GLY A 17 -15.52 1.14 1.06
C GLY A 17 -15.16 1.67 2.45
N LEU A 18 -14.47 2.81 2.55
CA LEU A 18 -14.08 3.40 3.82
C LEU A 18 -14.98 4.62 4.13
N SER A 19 -15.81 4.51 5.17
CA SER A 19 -16.71 5.59 5.62
C SER A 19 -15.93 6.77 6.22
N LYS A 20 -14.69 6.53 6.68
CA LYS A 20 -13.76 7.53 7.19
C LYS A 20 -12.38 7.33 6.59
N ARG A 21 -11.67 8.45 6.42
CA ARG A 21 -10.28 8.44 5.93
C ARG A 21 -9.37 7.75 6.97
N PRO A 22 -8.57 6.73 6.58
CA PRO A 22 -7.53 6.17 7.45
C PRO A 22 -6.49 7.20 7.86
N SER A 23 -5.71 6.87 8.90
CA SER A 23 -4.56 7.67 9.29
C SER A 23 -3.51 7.75 8.17
N ASP A 24 -2.69 8.81 8.21
CA ASP A 24 -1.63 8.97 7.20
C ASP A 24 -0.64 7.79 7.20
N ASN A 25 -0.37 7.19 8.37
CA ASN A 25 0.49 6.00 8.46
C ASN A 25 -0.13 4.79 7.75
N GLU A 26 -1.41 4.52 7.95
CA GLU A 26 -2.11 3.43 7.26
C GLU A 26 -2.13 3.65 5.74
N LEU A 27 -2.35 4.89 5.30
CA LEU A 27 -2.28 5.24 3.87
C LEU A 27 -0.87 5.07 3.28
N LEU A 28 0.17 5.41 4.06
CA LEU A 28 1.56 5.20 3.64
C LEU A 28 1.92 3.72 3.55
N ASP A 29 1.47 2.91 4.48
CA ASP A 29 1.70 1.46 4.46
C ASP A 29 0.97 0.77 3.31
N LEU A 30 -0.30 1.14 3.05
CA LEU A 30 -1.03 0.72 1.86
C LEU A 30 -0.29 1.13 0.58
N TYR A 31 0.21 2.36 0.50
CA TYR A 31 0.98 2.82 -0.64
C TYR A 31 2.25 1.98 -0.86
N GLY A 32 3.02 1.73 0.20
CA GLY A 32 4.25 0.94 0.13
C GLY A 32 3.97 -0.49 -0.35
N LEU A 33 2.97 -1.15 0.22
CA LEU A 33 2.55 -2.51 -0.18
C LEU A 33 2.06 -2.53 -1.63
N PHE A 34 1.23 -1.56 -2.03
CA PHE A 34 0.72 -1.45 -3.40
C PHE A 34 1.86 -1.27 -4.41
N LYS A 35 2.85 -0.42 -4.11
CA LYS A 35 4.01 -0.22 -4.97
C LYS A 35 4.88 -1.47 -5.08
N GLN A 36 5.12 -2.16 -3.97
CA GLN A 36 5.86 -3.42 -3.98
C GLN A 36 5.12 -4.52 -4.76
N ALA A 37 3.80 -4.65 -4.59
CA ALA A 37 2.98 -5.62 -5.30
C ALA A 37 2.93 -5.39 -6.82
N THR A 38 2.95 -4.13 -7.27
CA THR A 38 2.80 -3.78 -8.68
C THR A 38 4.14 -3.65 -9.40
N VAL A 39 5.07 -2.88 -8.82
CA VAL A 39 6.37 -2.57 -9.42
C VAL A 39 7.45 -3.56 -8.96
N GLY A 40 7.37 -4.03 -7.71
CA GLY A 40 8.49 -4.70 -7.03
C GLY A 40 9.34 -3.69 -6.27
N ASP A 41 10.62 -3.99 -6.10
CA ASP A 41 11.56 -3.13 -5.38
C ASP A 41 11.59 -1.71 -5.92
N VAL A 42 11.75 -0.75 -5.00
CA VAL A 42 11.86 0.66 -5.34
C VAL A 42 13.03 0.93 -6.28
N ASN A 43 12.72 1.62 -7.38
CA ASN A 43 13.62 1.84 -8.51
C ASN A 43 13.77 3.33 -8.87
N THR A 44 13.34 4.22 -7.99
CA THR A 44 13.44 5.68 -8.16
C THR A 44 14.36 6.28 -7.11
N ALA A 45 14.99 7.42 -7.42
CA ALA A 45 15.77 8.16 -6.43
C ALA A 45 14.89 8.65 -5.27
N LYS A 46 15.51 8.78 -4.09
CA LYS A 46 14.83 9.33 -2.91
C LYS A 46 14.46 10.81 -3.14
N PRO A 47 13.20 11.21 -2.92
CA PRO A 47 12.78 12.61 -3.06
C PRO A 47 13.55 13.56 -2.14
N GLY A 48 13.74 14.80 -2.61
CA GLY A 48 14.46 15.84 -1.88
C GLY A 48 13.74 16.31 -0.61
N ALA A 49 14.46 16.99 0.28
CA ALA A 49 13.96 17.39 1.60
C ALA A 49 12.73 18.33 1.58
N LEU A 50 12.48 19.02 0.47
CA LEU A 50 11.32 19.90 0.29
C LEU A 50 10.03 19.11 -0.07
N ASP A 51 10.16 17.87 -0.54
CA ASP A 51 9.02 16.98 -0.83
C ASP A 51 8.86 15.93 0.28
N LEU A 52 8.38 16.38 1.44
CA LEU A 52 8.17 15.51 2.60
C LEU A 52 7.18 14.37 2.31
N LYS A 53 6.11 14.65 1.56
CA LYS A 53 5.08 13.65 1.23
C LYS A 53 5.63 12.58 0.29
N GLY A 54 6.36 12.98 -0.75
CA GLY A 54 7.05 12.05 -1.63
C GLY A 54 8.10 11.25 -0.88
N LYS A 55 8.86 11.89 0.00
CA LYS A 55 9.85 11.21 0.85
C LYS A 55 9.21 10.12 1.71
N TYR A 56 8.10 10.39 2.41
CA TYR A 56 7.44 9.37 3.22
C TYR A 56 6.88 8.21 2.41
N LYS A 57 6.29 8.50 1.24
CA LYS A 57 5.84 7.48 0.30
C LYS A 57 6.99 6.60 -0.19
N TRP A 58 8.09 7.22 -0.57
CA TRP A 58 9.31 6.53 -1.01
C TRP A 58 9.88 5.67 0.12
N GLU A 59 9.98 6.21 1.34
CA GLU A 59 10.47 5.47 2.51
C GLU A 59 9.57 4.27 2.86
N SER A 60 8.24 4.41 2.73
CA SER A 60 7.32 3.29 2.94
C SER A 60 7.52 2.17 1.91
N TRP A 61 7.79 2.54 0.65
CA TRP A 61 8.08 1.58 -0.41
C TRP A 61 9.47 0.93 -0.22
N GLU A 62 10.52 1.71 0.05
CA GLU A 62 11.88 1.20 0.32
C GLU A 62 11.89 0.21 1.51
N LYS A 63 11.12 0.46 2.57
CA LYS A 63 10.99 -0.46 3.71
C LYS A 63 10.49 -1.86 3.35
N ARG A 64 9.89 -2.03 2.18
CA ARG A 64 9.34 -3.32 1.69
C ARG A 64 10.20 -3.97 0.62
N LYS A 65 11.35 -3.38 0.32
CA LYS A 65 12.34 -3.93 -0.62
C LYS A 65 12.73 -5.36 -0.23
N GLY A 66 12.85 -6.23 -1.22
CA GLY A 66 13.13 -7.65 -1.05
C GLY A 66 11.89 -8.52 -0.81
N MET A 67 10.71 -7.93 -0.58
CA MET A 67 9.46 -8.66 -0.51
C MET A 67 8.98 -9.04 -1.92
N THR A 68 8.51 -10.27 -2.10
CA THR A 68 7.93 -10.69 -3.40
C THR A 68 6.63 -9.93 -3.70
N LYS A 69 6.22 -9.93 -4.97
CA LYS A 69 4.96 -9.29 -5.37
C LYS A 69 3.78 -9.97 -4.71
N GLU A 70 3.82 -11.29 -4.63
CA GLU A 70 2.80 -12.14 -4.02
C GLU A 70 2.64 -11.81 -2.53
N GLU A 71 3.74 -11.81 -1.76
CA GLU A 71 3.70 -11.45 -0.33
C GLU A 71 3.18 -10.02 -0.11
N ALA A 72 3.55 -9.08 -0.98
CA ALA A 72 3.07 -7.71 -0.90
C ALA A 72 1.56 -7.61 -1.18
N MET A 73 1.04 -8.40 -2.13
CA MET A 73 -0.39 -8.50 -2.41
C MET A 73 -1.15 -9.09 -1.21
N GLU A 74 -0.65 -10.18 -0.62
CA GLU A 74 -1.28 -10.81 0.54
C GLU A 74 -1.36 -9.85 1.73
N LYS A 75 -0.23 -9.20 2.07
CA LYS A 75 -0.21 -8.18 3.14
C LYS A 75 -1.11 -7.00 2.84
N TYR A 76 -1.20 -6.56 1.58
CA TYR A 76 -2.10 -5.49 1.19
C TYR A 76 -3.55 -5.89 1.44
N ILE A 77 -3.96 -7.07 0.98
CA ILE A 77 -5.33 -7.58 1.16
C ILE A 77 -5.69 -7.63 2.64
N SER A 78 -4.84 -8.24 3.49
CA SER A 78 -5.09 -8.33 4.93
C SER A 78 -5.23 -6.94 5.56
N MET A 79 -4.35 -5.99 5.22
CA MET A 79 -4.43 -4.63 5.73
C MET A 79 -5.73 -3.92 5.30
N VAL A 80 -6.17 -4.12 4.06
CA VAL A 80 -7.44 -3.55 3.60
C VAL A 80 -8.63 -4.11 4.37
N GLU A 81 -8.65 -5.41 4.63
CA GLU A 81 -9.73 -6.05 5.39
C GLU A 81 -9.81 -5.48 6.82
N GLU A 82 -8.67 -5.29 7.48
CA GLU A 82 -8.60 -4.64 8.79
C GLU A 82 -9.10 -3.19 8.75
N LEU A 83 -8.70 -2.42 7.73
CA LEU A 83 -9.12 -1.03 7.58
C LEU A 83 -10.61 -0.90 7.28
N VAL A 84 -11.15 -1.77 6.42
CA VAL A 84 -12.59 -1.81 6.15
C VAL A 84 -13.34 -2.16 7.43
N ALA A 85 -12.88 -3.13 8.22
CA ALA A 85 -13.53 -3.44 9.50
C ALA A 85 -13.44 -2.28 10.52
N LYS A 86 -12.32 -1.55 10.54
CA LYS A 86 -12.07 -0.42 11.45
C LYS A 86 -12.82 0.86 11.07
N TYR A 87 -13.06 1.06 9.77
CA TYR A 87 -13.64 2.29 9.20
C TYR A 87 -14.96 2.05 8.45
N ALA A 88 -15.60 0.90 8.64
CA ALA A 88 -16.96 0.60 8.16
C ALA A 88 -17.97 1.57 8.76
#